data_AF-A0A926A5J0-F1
#
_entry.id   AF-A0A926A5J0-F1
#
_cell.length_a   1.000
_cell.length_b   1.000
_cell.length_c   1.000
_cell.angle_alpha   90.00
_cell.angle_beta   90.00
_cell.angle_gamma   90.00
#
_symmetry.space_group_name_H-M   'P 1'
#
loop_
_entity.id
_entity.type
_entity.pdbx_description
1 polymer ?
#
loop_
_entity_poly.entity_id
_entity_poly.type
_entity_poly.pdbx_seq_one_letter_code
_entity_poly.pdbx_strand_id
1 'polypeptide(L)'
;MNRNHLFAVSAAVLTLVCPPVSAGESSELVPLKLYRSLNRLETLTAASLKSVHEGAGDYEFVRTEGYMFSTQKPGTLPLKLYWSAERQDHFLSALPQGERDAKTANYELIGIQGYVFAAAQPGTVPLKQYWGGHSDNLIIATKQGERDAATGGYQFGRLDGYVVRDPEAILGERTIDYVPIIAQRRGITSPEIILNEDDRATTPISFKPPVEITIVAKTDSTNLRLAYAADSV
;
A
#
# COMPACT_ATOMS: atom_id res chain seq x y z
N MET A 1 32.41 33.53 -32.56
CA MET A 1 32.96 32.18 -32.33
C MET A 1 32.38 31.65 -31.04
N ASN A 2 31.29 30.88 -31.11
CA ASN A 2 30.68 30.25 -29.93
C ASN A 2 31.63 29.17 -29.42
N ARG A 3 32.17 29.37 -28.22
CA ARG A 3 32.92 28.34 -27.51
C ARG A 3 31.92 27.35 -26.94
N ASN A 4 31.84 26.16 -27.56
CA ASN A 4 31.22 25.01 -26.94
C ASN A 4 32.02 24.69 -25.67
N HIS A 5 31.45 25.01 -24.52
CA HIS A 5 31.99 24.57 -23.24
C HIS A 5 31.63 23.09 -23.09
N LEU A 6 32.65 22.24 -23.22
CA LEU A 6 32.57 20.82 -22.88
C LEU A 6 32.30 20.74 -21.37
N PHE A 7 31.14 20.22 -20.98
CA PHE A 7 30.83 19.89 -19.59
C PHE A 7 30.94 18.37 -19.47
N ALA A 8 31.92 17.88 -18.72
CA ALA A 8 32.04 16.46 -18.41
C ALA A 8 31.53 16.24 -16.98
N VAL A 9 30.23 16.05 -16.81
CA VAL A 9 29.70 15.56 -15.54
C VAL A 9 30.11 14.10 -15.41
N SER A 10 31.27 13.86 -14.79
CA SER A 10 31.69 12.50 -14.46
C SER A 10 30.97 12.07 -13.19
N ALA A 11 29.81 11.43 -13.39
CA ALA A 11 28.92 10.77 -12.42
C ALA A 11 28.01 11.68 -11.56
N ALA A 12 26.86 12.06 -12.10
CA ALA A 12 25.71 12.46 -11.27
C ALA A 12 24.80 11.26 -11.01
N VAL A 13 24.82 10.76 -9.77
CA VAL A 13 23.82 9.83 -9.24
C VAL A 13 22.71 10.67 -8.61
N LEU A 14 21.63 10.90 -9.36
CA LEU A 14 20.42 11.54 -8.85
C LEU A 14 19.57 10.47 -8.15
N THR A 15 19.61 10.45 -6.82
CA THR A 15 18.94 9.43 -6.00
C THR A 15 17.88 10.09 -5.12
N LEU A 16 16.64 10.11 -5.60
CA LEU A 16 15.50 10.49 -4.77
C LEU A 16 15.23 9.37 -3.77
N VAL A 17 15.58 9.59 -2.51
CA VAL A 17 15.19 8.74 -1.38
C VAL A 17 13.89 9.33 -0.85
N CYS A 18 12.76 8.64 -1.00
CA CYS A 18 11.52 9.14 -0.40
C CYS A 18 10.60 8.01 0.09
N PRO A 19 9.97 8.19 1.25
CA PRO A 19 8.84 7.38 1.67
C PRO A 19 7.62 7.55 0.74
N PRO A 20 6.92 6.49 0.28
CA PRO A 20 5.73 6.64 -0.55
C PRO A 20 4.47 6.83 0.29
N VAL A 21 3.65 7.87 0.02
CA VAL A 21 2.22 7.86 0.43
C VAL A 21 1.28 8.56 -0.58
N SER A 22 0.34 7.76 -1.12
CA SER A 22 -1.05 8.04 -1.58
C SER A 22 -1.32 9.41 -2.24
N ALA A 23 -1.75 9.52 -3.51
CA ALA A 23 -2.87 8.82 -4.13
C ALA A 23 -2.85 8.92 -5.68
N GLY A 24 -3.55 8.00 -6.35
CA GLY A 24 -3.95 8.13 -7.77
C GLY A 24 -3.42 7.03 -8.68
N GLU A 25 -4.24 6.00 -8.89
CA GLU A 25 -4.10 4.89 -9.87
C GLU A 25 -2.97 3.86 -9.64
N SER A 26 -3.41 2.66 -9.23
CA SER A 26 -2.64 1.42 -8.99
C SER A 26 -1.50 1.50 -7.97
N SER A 27 -1.79 1.96 -6.75
CA SER A 27 -0.85 1.71 -5.65
C SER A 27 -0.73 0.20 -5.42
N GLU A 28 0.49 -0.32 -5.51
CA GLU A 28 0.83 -1.71 -5.25
C GLU A 28 0.28 -2.21 -3.92
N LEU A 29 0.20 -1.31 -2.93
CA LEU A 29 -0.50 -1.50 -1.68
C LEU A 29 -1.80 -0.69 -1.65
N VAL A 30 -2.91 -1.35 -1.32
CA VAL A 30 -4.24 -0.75 -1.14
C VAL A 30 -4.66 -0.85 0.34
N PRO A 31 -5.43 0.13 0.85
CA PRO A 31 -5.84 0.13 2.25
C PRO A 31 -6.89 -0.96 2.52
N LEU A 32 -6.74 -1.67 3.63
CA LEU A 32 -7.78 -2.48 4.26
C LEU A 32 -8.48 -1.62 5.30
N LYS A 33 -9.78 -1.38 5.12
CA LYS A 33 -10.55 -0.40 5.90
C LYS A 33 -11.63 -1.08 6.72
N LEU A 34 -11.83 -0.56 7.93
CA LEU A 34 -12.94 -0.89 8.80
C LEU A 34 -14.07 0.11 8.56
N TYR A 35 -15.27 -0.40 8.41
CA TYR A 35 -16.52 0.32 8.24
C TYR A 35 -17.50 -0.11 9.32
N ARG A 36 -18.41 0.78 9.72
CA ARG A 36 -19.49 0.47 10.65
C ARG A 36 -20.82 0.87 10.04
N SER A 37 -21.81 -0.02 10.14
CA SER A 37 -23.17 0.28 9.73
C SER A 37 -23.82 1.24 10.72
N LEU A 38 -24.46 2.29 10.20
CA LEU A 38 -25.25 3.25 10.97
C LEU A 38 -26.56 2.65 11.50
N ASN A 39 -27.09 1.65 10.80
CA ASN A 39 -28.45 1.15 11.00
C ASN A 39 -28.51 -0.29 11.53
N ARG A 40 -27.41 -1.06 11.46
CA ARG A 40 -27.42 -2.51 11.74
C ARG A 40 -26.50 -2.96 12.89
N LEU A 41 -25.79 -2.05 13.55
CA LEU A 41 -24.74 -2.38 14.54
C LEU A 41 -23.69 -3.38 14.00
N GLU A 42 -23.55 -3.50 12.67
CA GLU A 42 -22.60 -4.39 11.99
C GLU A 42 -21.27 -3.67 11.76
N THR A 43 -20.17 -4.41 11.78
CA THR A 43 -18.84 -3.91 11.42
C THR A 43 -18.27 -4.72 10.25
N LEU A 44 -17.71 -4.05 9.26
CA LEU A 44 -17.22 -4.65 8.03
C LEU A 44 -15.77 -4.25 7.77
N THR A 45 -14.91 -5.21 7.46
CA THR A 45 -13.53 -4.93 7.02
C THR A 45 -13.35 -5.32 5.55
N ALA A 46 -12.97 -4.35 4.70
CA ALA A 46 -12.88 -4.56 3.26
C ALA A 46 -11.90 -3.57 2.58
N ALA A 47 -11.55 -3.83 1.31
CA ALA A 47 -10.73 -2.92 0.50
C ALA A 47 -11.44 -1.58 0.24
N SER A 48 -12.74 -1.65 0.00
CA SER A 48 -13.61 -0.53 -0.32
C SER A 48 -15.06 -0.91 -0.07
N LEU A 49 -15.98 0.03 0.03
CA LEU A 49 -17.42 -0.27 0.08
C LEU A 49 -17.95 -0.85 -1.24
N LYS A 50 -17.35 -0.48 -2.38
CA LYS A 50 -17.75 -1.00 -3.70
C LYS A 50 -17.50 -2.52 -3.83
N SER A 51 -16.54 -3.05 -3.08
CA SER A 51 -16.21 -4.48 -3.13
C SER A 51 -17.12 -5.37 -2.27
N VAL A 52 -18.20 -4.81 -1.69
CA VAL A 52 -18.99 -5.48 -0.62
C VAL A 52 -20.51 -5.39 -0.83
N HIS A 53 -21.00 -5.21 -2.07
CA HIS A 53 -22.42 -5.16 -2.51
C HIS A 53 -22.99 -3.75 -2.80
N GLU A 54 -24.03 -3.69 -3.65
CA GLU A 54 -24.84 -2.49 -3.92
C GLU A 54 -25.77 -2.22 -2.72
N GLY A 55 -25.48 -1.21 -1.91
CA GLY A 55 -26.21 -0.93 -0.68
C GLY A 55 -25.36 -0.36 0.45
N ALA A 56 -24.05 -0.18 0.21
CA ALA A 56 -23.10 0.35 1.17
C ALA A 56 -23.28 1.83 1.59
N GLY A 57 -24.41 2.47 1.26
CA GLY A 57 -24.70 3.85 1.63
C GLY A 57 -24.81 4.09 3.15
N ASP A 58 -25.05 3.02 3.92
CA ASP A 58 -25.26 3.08 5.36
C ASP A 58 -24.00 2.79 6.18
N TYR A 59 -22.84 2.68 5.53
CA TYR A 59 -21.57 2.38 6.18
C TYR A 59 -20.68 3.60 6.29
N GLU A 60 -20.24 3.89 7.50
CA GLU A 60 -19.24 4.93 7.75
C GLU A 60 -17.85 4.33 7.89
N PHE A 61 -16.87 5.02 7.29
CA PHE A 61 -15.46 4.69 7.48
C PHE A 61 -15.05 4.96 8.93
N VAL A 62 -14.50 3.94 9.59
CA VAL A 62 -13.99 4.05 10.96
C VAL A 62 -12.49 4.28 10.94
N ARG A 63 -11.73 3.43 10.25
CA ARG A 63 -10.26 3.48 10.21
C ARG A 63 -9.65 2.57 9.15
N THR A 64 -8.36 2.75 8.90
CA THR A 64 -7.52 1.82 8.15
C THR A 64 -6.90 0.80 9.11
N GLU A 65 -7.16 -0.49 8.88
CA GLU A 65 -6.59 -1.59 9.68
C GLU A 65 -5.13 -1.89 9.27
N GLY A 66 -4.83 -1.75 7.98
CA GLY A 66 -3.49 -1.87 7.40
C GLY A 66 -3.54 -1.74 5.88
N TYR A 67 -2.50 -2.19 5.20
CA TYR A 67 -2.44 -2.26 3.75
C TYR A 67 -2.22 -3.69 3.26
N MET A 68 -2.70 -3.97 2.06
CA MET A 68 -2.57 -5.26 1.38
C MET A 68 -2.14 -5.03 -0.06
N PHE A 69 -1.52 -6.02 -0.69
CA PHE A 69 -1.17 -5.89 -2.10
C PHE A 69 -2.41 -5.93 -3.00
N SER A 70 -2.43 -5.13 -4.05
CA SER A 70 -3.47 -5.16 -5.08
C SER A 70 -3.33 -6.34 -6.04
N THR A 71 -2.14 -6.94 -6.12
CA THR A 71 -1.81 -8.11 -6.95
C THR A 71 -1.05 -9.15 -6.14
N GLN A 72 -1.14 -10.42 -6.55
CA GLN A 72 -0.47 -11.51 -5.82
C GLN A 72 1.05 -11.36 -5.89
N LYS A 73 1.71 -11.43 -4.73
CA LYS A 73 3.17 -11.46 -4.60
C LYS A 73 3.63 -12.78 -3.96
N PRO A 74 4.89 -13.21 -4.17
CA PRO A 74 5.45 -14.35 -3.46
C PRO A 74 5.27 -14.21 -1.94
N GLY A 75 4.85 -15.30 -1.27
CA GLY A 75 4.61 -15.30 0.18
C GLY A 75 3.30 -14.63 0.64
N THR A 76 2.44 -14.20 -0.29
CA THR A 76 1.12 -13.63 0.03
C THR A 76 -0.04 -14.59 -0.26
N LEU A 77 -1.12 -14.43 0.51
CA LEU A 77 -2.38 -15.16 0.39
C LEU A 77 -3.49 -14.20 -0.04
N PRO A 78 -4.45 -14.64 -0.88
CA PRO A 78 -5.62 -13.83 -1.21
C PRO A 78 -6.50 -13.66 0.04
N LEU A 79 -6.82 -12.43 0.39
CA LEU A 79 -7.79 -12.10 1.42
C LEU A 79 -9.20 -12.14 0.81
N LYS A 80 -9.92 -13.21 1.12
CA LYS A 80 -11.21 -13.56 0.50
C LYS A 80 -12.36 -13.03 1.35
N LEU A 81 -13.33 -12.40 0.70
CA LEU A 81 -14.57 -11.92 1.31
C LEU A 81 -15.72 -12.83 0.91
N TYR A 82 -16.47 -13.24 1.92
CA TYR A 82 -17.64 -14.09 1.79
C TYR A 82 -18.87 -13.42 2.37
N TRP A 83 -20.05 -13.81 1.88
CA TRP A 83 -21.35 -13.33 2.33
C TRP A 83 -22.28 -14.49 2.63
N SER A 84 -23.05 -14.39 3.72
CA SER A 84 -24.15 -15.30 4.02
C SER A 84 -25.47 -14.54 4.02
N ALA A 85 -26.36 -14.84 3.07
CA ALA A 85 -27.70 -14.24 3.04
C ALA A 85 -28.57 -14.70 4.22
N GLU A 86 -28.36 -15.92 4.72
CA GLU A 86 -29.08 -16.45 5.89
C GLU A 86 -28.73 -15.67 7.16
N ARG A 87 -27.44 -15.36 7.33
CA ARG A 87 -26.93 -14.66 8.52
C ARG A 87 -26.93 -13.14 8.37
N GLN A 88 -27.08 -12.65 7.13
CA GLN A 88 -26.87 -11.26 6.77
C GLN A 88 -25.49 -10.76 7.24
N ASP A 89 -24.47 -11.58 7.03
CA ASP A 89 -23.13 -11.38 7.62
C ASP A 89 -21.99 -11.57 6.61
N HIS A 90 -20.90 -10.84 6.86
CA HIS A 90 -19.66 -10.90 6.11
C HIS A 90 -18.59 -11.70 6.84
N PHE A 91 -17.87 -12.53 6.09
CA PHE A 91 -16.72 -13.26 6.61
C PHE A 91 -15.49 -12.96 5.76
N LEU A 92 -14.38 -12.54 6.39
CA LEU A 92 -13.13 -12.24 5.71
C LEU A 92 -12.03 -13.18 6.22
N SER A 93 -11.31 -13.84 5.31
CA SER A 93 -10.22 -14.76 5.67
C SER A 93 -9.19 -14.87 4.56
N ALA A 94 -7.91 -14.97 4.93
CA ALA A 94 -6.82 -15.29 4.01
C ALA A 94 -6.38 -16.76 4.12
N LEU A 95 -6.71 -17.43 5.22
CA LEU A 95 -6.26 -18.79 5.48
C LEU A 95 -7.17 -19.87 4.88
N PRO A 96 -6.60 -21.02 4.48
CA PRO A 96 -7.38 -22.18 4.04
C PRO A 96 -8.36 -22.70 5.10
N GLN A 97 -8.07 -22.53 6.39
CA GLN A 97 -8.99 -22.90 7.46
C GLN A 97 -10.25 -22.03 7.44
N GLY A 98 -10.12 -20.71 7.32
CA GLY A 98 -11.31 -19.84 7.27
C GLY A 98 -12.14 -20.06 6.01
N GLU A 99 -11.53 -20.43 4.88
CA GLU A 99 -12.30 -20.87 3.70
C GLU A 99 -13.14 -22.12 4.00
N ARG A 100 -12.62 -23.08 4.77
CA ARG A 100 -13.39 -24.25 5.20
C ARG A 100 -14.51 -23.83 6.14
N ASP A 101 -14.22 -22.98 7.12
CA ASP A 101 -15.21 -22.48 8.09
C ASP A 101 -16.37 -21.76 7.38
N ALA A 102 -16.04 -20.87 6.43
CA ALA A 102 -17.00 -20.15 5.60
C ALA A 102 -17.91 -21.11 4.82
N LYS A 103 -17.33 -22.12 4.16
CA LYS A 103 -18.08 -23.15 3.41
C LYS A 103 -18.98 -23.98 4.32
N THR A 104 -18.47 -24.42 5.48
CA THR A 104 -19.27 -25.16 6.47
C THR A 104 -20.43 -24.34 7.03
N ALA A 105 -20.26 -23.02 7.11
CA ALA A 105 -21.28 -22.09 7.58
C ALA A 105 -22.15 -21.48 6.45
N ASN A 106 -22.10 -22.03 5.23
CA ASN A 106 -22.87 -21.57 4.06
C ASN A 106 -22.63 -20.10 3.67
N TYR A 107 -21.40 -19.62 3.80
CA TYR A 107 -21.01 -18.35 3.19
C TYR A 107 -20.54 -18.58 1.76
N GLU A 108 -20.95 -17.70 0.86
CA GLU A 108 -20.55 -17.69 -0.55
C GLU A 108 -19.40 -16.71 -0.77
N LEU A 109 -18.41 -17.11 -1.57
CA LEU A 109 -17.30 -16.22 -1.92
C LEU A 109 -17.80 -15.13 -2.86
N ILE A 110 -17.68 -13.87 -2.46
CA ILE A 110 -18.14 -12.71 -3.25
C ILE A 110 -16.98 -11.86 -3.79
N GLY A 111 -15.74 -12.11 -3.36
CA GLY A 111 -14.57 -11.49 -3.99
C GLY A 111 -13.25 -11.64 -3.24
N ILE A 112 -12.18 -11.20 -3.89
CA ILE A 112 -10.85 -11.05 -3.28
C ILE A 112 -10.63 -9.56 -3.02
N GLN A 113 -10.32 -9.21 -1.78
CA GLN A 113 -10.10 -7.81 -1.37
C GLN A 113 -8.67 -7.35 -1.68
N GLY A 114 -7.72 -8.27 -1.66
CA GLY A 114 -6.30 -8.04 -1.93
C GLY A 114 -5.46 -9.22 -1.46
N TYR A 115 -4.17 -9.01 -1.26
CA TYR A 115 -3.24 -10.07 -0.85
C TYR A 115 -2.42 -9.66 0.39
N VAL A 116 -2.42 -10.51 1.40
CA VAL A 116 -1.75 -10.29 2.69
C VAL A 116 -0.63 -11.29 2.88
N PHE A 117 0.39 -10.98 3.69
CA PHE A 117 1.47 -11.93 3.94
C PHE A 117 0.98 -13.14 4.74
N ALA A 118 1.44 -14.34 4.37
CA ALA A 118 1.12 -15.57 5.09
C ALA A 118 1.81 -15.66 6.46
N ALA A 119 2.98 -15.04 6.58
CA ALA A 119 3.84 -15.06 7.76
C ALA A 119 4.29 -13.64 8.12
N ALA A 120 4.73 -13.43 9.37
CA ALA A 120 5.24 -12.15 9.83
C ALA A 120 6.44 -11.71 8.97
N GLN A 121 6.49 -10.42 8.63
CA GLN A 121 7.59 -9.77 7.93
C GLN A 121 7.91 -8.46 8.65
N PRO A 122 9.14 -7.92 8.55
CA PRO A 122 9.42 -6.55 8.98
C PRO A 122 8.39 -5.58 8.38
N GLY A 123 7.84 -4.66 9.18
CA GLY A 123 6.84 -3.70 8.70
C GLY A 123 5.40 -4.24 8.60
N THR A 124 5.12 -5.48 9.02
CA THR A 124 3.75 -6.03 9.07
C THR A 124 3.23 -6.17 10.49
N VAL A 125 1.90 -6.23 10.61
CA VAL A 125 1.19 -6.54 11.85
C VAL A 125 0.21 -7.69 11.61
N PRO A 126 -0.06 -8.51 12.64
CA PRO A 126 -1.00 -9.62 12.51
C PRO A 126 -2.41 -9.10 12.19
N LEU A 127 -3.05 -9.76 11.23
CA LEU A 127 -4.48 -9.66 11.00
C LEU A 127 -5.15 -10.72 11.87
N LYS A 128 -6.04 -10.30 12.77
CA LYS A 128 -6.62 -11.14 13.82
C LYS A 128 -8.11 -11.29 13.58
N GLN A 129 -8.57 -12.53 13.52
CA GLN A 129 -9.99 -12.86 13.43
C GLN A 129 -10.56 -13.05 14.83
N TYR A 130 -11.75 -12.48 15.03
CA TYR A 130 -12.52 -12.47 16.25
C TYR A 130 -13.95 -12.96 15.95
N TRP A 131 -14.57 -13.54 16.97
CA TRP A 131 -15.95 -13.99 16.94
C TRP A 131 -16.66 -13.55 18.22
N GLY A 132 -17.85 -13.00 18.11
CA GLY A 132 -18.66 -12.62 19.27
C GLY A 132 -19.63 -11.51 18.95
N GLY A 133 -19.97 -10.68 19.94
CA GLY A 133 -20.74 -9.47 19.72
C GLY A 133 -22.01 -9.65 18.87
N HIS A 134 -22.83 -10.67 19.18
CA HIS A 134 -24.05 -11.08 18.46
C HIS A 134 -23.87 -12.06 17.29
N SER A 135 -22.94 -13.02 17.42
CA SER A 135 -22.66 -14.04 16.38
C SER A 135 -22.09 -13.44 15.10
N ASP A 136 -21.23 -12.46 15.26
CA ASP A 136 -20.62 -11.67 14.19
C ASP A 136 -19.12 -12.01 14.02
N ASN A 137 -18.65 -11.90 12.78
CA ASN A 137 -17.26 -12.09 12.41
C ASN A 137 -16.55 -10.76 12.28
N LEU A 138 -15.47 -10.59 13.05
CA LEU A 138 -14.67 -9.37 13.01
C LEU A 138 -13.22 -9.69 12.70
N ILE A 139 -12.57 -8.86 11.87
CA ILE A 139 -11.15 -9.01 11.56
C ILE A 139 -10.43 -7.68 11.73
N ILE A 140 -9.34 -7.66 12.51
CA ILE A 140 -8.71 -6.44 13.02
C ILE A 140 -7.19 -6.57 12.96
N ALA A 141 -6.49 -5.47 12.68
CA ALA A 141 -5.03 -5.41 12.75
C ALA A 141 -4.48 -4.26 13.60
N THR A 142 -5.33 -3.32 14.01
CA THR A 142 -4.95 -2.18 14.86
C THR A 142 -5.11 -2.48 16.34
N LYS A 143 -4.18 -1.99 17.17
CA LYS A 143 -4.31 -2.06 18.65
C LYS A 143 -5.60 -1.39 19.14
N GLN A 144 -6.08 -0.34 18.46
CA GLN A 144 -7.36 0.28 18.81
C GLN A 144 -8.53 -0.65 18.48
N GLY A 145 -8.56 -1.26 17.30
CA GLY A 145 -9.59 -2.23 16.95
C GLY A 145 -9.62 -3.41 17.91
N GLU A 146 -8.47 -3.88 18.41
CA GLU A 146 -8.43 -4.97 19.40
C GLU A 146 -9.10 -4.57 20.72
N ARG A 147 -8.91 -3.33 21.18
CA ARG A 147 -9.61 -2.78 22.35
C ARG A 147 -11.10 -2.64 22.12
N ASP A 148 -11.49 -2.17 20.93
CA ASP A 148 -12.90 -2.00 20.56
C ASP A 148 -13.60 -3.37 20.47
N ALA A 149 -12.93 -4.38 19.89
CA ALA A 149 -13.40 -5.77 19.82
C ALA A 149 -13.60 -6.36 21.22
N ALA A 150 -12.63 -6.19 22.12
CA ALA A 150 -12.74 -6.65 23.50
C ALA A 150 -13.91 -5.98 24.24
N THR A 151 -14.09 -4.66 24.04
CA THR A 151 -15.20 -3.90 24.63
C THR A 151 -16.56 -4.35 24.07
N GLY A 152 -16.60 -4.73 22.79
CA GLY A 152 -17.79 -5.27 22.11
C GLY A 152 -18.09 -6.73 22.43
N GLY A 153 -17.33 -7.38 23.30
CA GLY A 153 -17.55 -8.78 23.68
C GLY A 153 -17.08 -9.81 22.64
N TYR A 154 -16.25 -9.38 21.68
CA TYR A 154 -15.63 -10.30 20.73
C TYR A 154 -14.47 -11.06 21.38
N GLN A 155 -14.38 -12.35 21.06
CA GLN A 155 -13.31 -13.23 21.52
C GLN A 155 -12.32 -13.48 20.39
N PHE A 156 -11.03 -13.47 20.71
CA PHE A 156 -9.98 -13.78 19.75
C PHE A 156 -10.10 -15.24 19.29
N GLY A 157 -10.19 -15.45 17.98
CA GLY A 157 -10.18 -16.78 17.39
C GLY A 157 -8.79 -17.18 16.93
N ARG A 158 -8.22 -16.45 15.97
CA ARG A 158 -6.95 -16.81 15.32
C ARG A 158 -6.28 -15.62 14.63
N LEU A 159 -5.03 -15.85 14.22
CA LEU A 159 -4.39 -15.03 13.19
C LEU A 159 -4.88 -15.46 11.81
N ASP A 160 -5.09 -14.50 10.92
CA ASP A 160 -5.58 -14.69 9.55
C ASP A 160 -4.69 -13.96 8.53
N GLY A 161 -3.37 -14.06 8.73
CA GLY A 161 -2.34 -13.41 7.92
C GLY A 161 -1.75 -12.16 8.55
N TYR A 162 -1.01 -11.39 7.76
CA TYR A 162 -0.32 -10.17 8.18
C TYR A 162 -0.50 -9.06 7.15
N VAL A 163 -0.99 -7.92 7.62
CA VAL A 163 -1.16 -6.71 6.79
C VAL A 163 0.05 -5.79 6.96
N VAL A 164 0.35 -5.03 5.92
CA VAL A 164 1.43 -4.04 5.94
C VAL A 164 1.01 -2.87 6.84
N ARG A 165 1.83 -2.57 7.85
CA ARG A 165 1.69 -1.40 8.72
C ARG A 165 2.57 -0.26 8.23
N ASP A 166 3.75 -0.62 7.73
CA ASP A 166 4.78 0.27 7.25
C ASP A 166 5.07 -0.04 5.77
N PRO A 167 4.41 0.69 4.84
CA PRO A 167 4.65 0.54 3.41
C PRO A 167 6.11 0.75 2.99
N GLU A 168 6.87 1.59 3.70
CA GLU A 168 8.28 1.88 3.38
C GLU A 168 9.16 0.68 3.67
N ALA A 169 8.97 0.05 4.81
CA ALA A 169 9.69 -1.17 5.17
C ALA A 169 9.44 -2.33 4.19
N ILE A 170 8.30 -2.33 3.48
CA ILE A 170 7.90 -3.41 2.57
C ILE A 170 8.24 -3.12 1.11
N LEU A 171 8.01 -1.89 0.65
CA LEU A 171 8.30 -1.49 -0.73
C LEU A 171 9.74 -1.02 -0.91
N GLY A 172 10.49 -0.90 0.20
CA GLY A 172 11.83 -0.32 0.26
C GLY A 172 11.81 1.21 0.20
N GLU A 173 12.93 1.83 0.56
CA GLU A 173 13.25 3.18 0.08
C GLU A 173 13.15 3.14 -1.45
N ARG A 174 12.20 3.86 -2.04
CA ARG A 174 12.08 3.95 -3.49
C ARG A 174 13.17 4.86 -4.05
N THR A 175 14.42 4.41 -3.94
CA THR A 175 15.55 5.02 -4.66
C THR A 175 15.40 4.70 -6.13
N ILE A 176 14.86 5.66 -6.90
CA ILE A 176 14.87 5.57 -8.35
C ILE A 176 16.18 6.19 -8.83
N ASP A 177 17.05 5.37 -9.41
CA ASP A 177 18.18 5.87 -10.19
C ASP A 177 17.66 6.39 -11.53
N TYR A 178 17.74 7.70 -11.74
CA TYR A 178 17.29 8.34 -12.97
C TYR A 178 18.32 8.27 -14.09
N VAL A 179 19.57 7.89 -13.81
CA VAL A 179 20.63 7.79 -14.83
C VAL A 179 20.26 6.79 -15.92
N PRO A 180 19.84 5.53 -15.61
CA PRO A 180 19.41 4.58 -16.64
C PRO A 180 18.21 5.07 -17.46
N ILE A 181 17.28 5.80 -16.83
CA ILE A 181 16.08 6.32 -17.49
C ILE A 181 16.45 7.40 -18.51
N ILE A 182 17.33 8.34 -18.13
CA ILE A 182 17.80 9.40 -19.01
C ILE A 182 18.69 8.80 -20.13
N ALA A 183 19.54 7.82 -19.80
CA ALA A 183 20.36 7.11 -20.77
C ALA A 183 19.50 6.41 -21.84
N GLN A 184 18.45 5.68 -21.42
CA GLN A 184 17.52 5.01 -22.32
C GLN A 184 16.80 5.99 -23.26
N ARG A 185 16.30 7.11 -22.75
CA ARG A 185 15.64 8.16 -23.57
C ARG A 185 16.56 8.71 -24.67
N ARG A 186 17.88 8.71 -24.42
CA ARG A 186 18.90 9.19 -25.34
C ARG A 186 19.52 8.09 -26.20
N GLY A 187 19.12 6.83 -26.03
CA GLY A 187 19.76 5.69 -26.70
C GLY A 187 21.21 5.46 -26.29
N ILE A 188 21.60 5.94 -25.10
CA ILE A 188 22.94 5.80 -24.53
C ILE A 188 22.97 4.51 -23.70
N THR A 189 23.97 3.66 -23.92
CA THR A 189 24.14 2.38 -23.21
C THR A 189 25.22 2.42 -22.13
N SER A 190 25.62 3.63 -21.72
CA SER A 190 26.64 3.86 -20.70
C SER A 190 26.01 3.90 -19.29
N PRO A 191 26.66 3.33 -18.26
CA PRO A 191 26.25 3.48 -16.86
C PRO A 191 26.45 4.90 -16.32
N GLU A 192 27.23 5.72 -17.04
CA GLU A 192 27.47 7.13 -16.74
C GLU A 192 26.97 7.99 -17.89
N ILE A 193 26.27 9.08 -17.57
CA ILE A 193 25.79 10.04 -18.57
C ILE A 193 26.28 11.44 -18.24
N ILE A 194 26.57 12.21 -19.28
CA ILE A 194 26.78 13.64 -19.18
C ILE A 194 25.40 14.32 -19.18
N LEU A 195 25.13 15.08 -18.13
CA LEU A 195 23.92 15.89 -18.03
C LEU A 195 24.11 17.21 -18.80
N ASN A 196 23.10 17.60 -19.58
CA ASN A 196 23.04 18.85 -20.34
C ASN A 196 21.89 19.72 -19.83
N GLU A 197 21.84 21.00 -20.21
CA GLU A 197 20.84 21.97 -19.73
C GLU A 197 19.37 21.53 -19.92
N ASP A 198 19.11 20.69 -20.92
CA ASP A 198 17.77 20.18 -21.25
C ASP A 198 17.37 18.92 -20.46
N ASP A 199 18.26 18.36 -19.64
CA ASP A 199 17.93 17.16 -18.87
C ASP A 199 16.94 17.43 -17.76
N ARG A 200 15.83 16.69 -17.81
CA ARG A 200 14.75 16.77 -16.82
C ARG A 200 14.37 15.37 -16.37
N ALA A 201 14.47 15.16 -15.07
CA ALA A 201 13.84 14.04 -14.38
C ALA A 201 12.53 14.51 -13.77
N THR A 202 11.42 13.89 -14.16
CA THR A 202 10.10 14.14 -13.57
C THR A 202 9.60 12.81 -13.03
N THR A 203 9.20 12.83 -11.77
CA THR A 203 8.52 11.69 -11.14
C THR A 203 7.02 11.84 -11.29
N PRO A 204 6.27 10.79 -11.70
CA PRO A 204 4.81 10.82 -11.68
C PRO A 204 4.25 10.69 -10.25
N ILE A 205 5.11 10.54 -9.24
CA ILE A 205 4.73 10.26 -7.86
C ILE A 205 4.62 11.59 -7.09
N SER A 206 3.52 11.77 -6.36
CA SER A 206 3.36 12.88 -5.41
C SER A 206 3.96 12.53 -4.04
N PHE A 207 4.55 13.52 -3.37
CA PHE A 207 5.19 13.36 -2.05
C PHE A 207 4.49 14.21 -0.98
N LYS A 208 4.44 13.73 0.27
CA LYS A 208 3.94 14.51 1.42
C LYS A 208 5.10 15.03 2.26
N PRO A 209 5.08 16.30 2.71
CA PRO A 209 6.09 16.81 3.64
C PRO A 209 6.15 16.02 4.95
N PRO A 210 7.36 15.86 5.55
CA PRO A 210 8.65 16.36 5.05
C PRO A 210 9.20 15.48 3.91
N VAL A 211 9.74 16.14 2.86
CA VAL A 211 10.41 15.46 1.73
C VAL A 211 11.90 15.75 1.82
N GLU A 212 12.72 14.70 1.80
CA GLU A 212 14.17 14.79 1.66
C GLU A 212 14.55 14.45 0.21
N ILE A 213 15.42 15.25 -0.40
CA ILE A 213 15.89 15.02 -1.78
C ILE A 213 17.42 14.99 -1.72
N THR A 214 18.00 13.83 -1.99
CA THR A 214 19.46 13.65 -2.04
C THR A 214 19.93 13.67 -3.49
N ILE A 215 20.91 14.52 -3.79
CA ILE A 215 21.51 14.59 -5.13
C ILE A 215 23.01 14.40 -4.96
N VAL A 216 23.57 13.34 -5.55
CA VAL A 216 25.01 13.08 -5.50
C VAL A 216 25.59 13.35 -6.90
N ALA A 217 26.13 14.56 -7.10
CA ALA A 217 26.80 14.93 -8.34
C ALA A 217 28.32 14.96 -8.15
N LYS A 218 29.04 14.13 -8.90
CA LYS A 218 30.48 14.28 -9.14
C LYS A 218 30.64 15.12 -10.42
N THR A 219 31.37 16.22 -10.29
CA THR A 219 31.57 17.21 -11.36
C THR A 219 33.03 17.65 -11.34
N ASP A 220 33.63 17.83 -12.52
CA ASP A 220 34.92 18.50 -12.69
C ASP A 220 34.74 20.02 -12.92
N SER A 221 33.49 20.49 -12.99
CA SER A 221 33.09 21.87 -13.22
C SER A 221 32.60 22.52 -11.92
N THR A 222 32.99 23.78 -11.70
CA THR A 222 32.51 24.62 -10.59
C THR A 222 31.08 25.14 -10.80
N ASN A 223 30.48 24.90 -11.96
CA ASN A 223 29.18 25.44 -12.36
C ASN A 223 28.10 24.34 -12.38
N LEU A 224 27.77 23.80 -11.21
CA LEU A 224 26.58 22.97 -11.05
C LEU A 224 25.38 23.85 -10.72
N ARG A 225 24.33 23.81 -11.55
CA ARG A 225 23.05 24.49 -11.30
C ARG A 225 21.96 23.45 -11.10
N LEU A 226 21.31 23.52 -9.94
CA LEU A 226 20.21 22.65 -9.56
C LEU A 226 18.97 23.51 -9.33
N ALA A 227 17.86 23.08 -9.92
CA ALA A 227 16.55 23.66 -9.66
C ALA A 227 15.59 22.53 -9.31
N TYR A 228 14.80 22.75 -8.27
CA TYR A 228 13.70 21.88 -7.89
C TYR A 228 12.41 22.70 -7.93
N ALA A 229 11.37 22.11 -8.49
CA ALA A 229 10.02 22.60 -8.39
C ALA A 229 9.14 21.42 -7.99
N ALA A 230 8.27 21.64 -7.01
CA ALA A 230 7.15 20.77 -6.75
C ALA A 230 5.87 21.60 -6.83
N ASP A 231 4.88 21.02 -7.48
CA ASP A 231 3.54 21.56 -7.46
C ASP A 231 2.95 21.26 -6.07
N SER A 232 2.48 22.30 -5.39
CA SER A 232 1.68 22.13 -4.18
C SER A 232 0.35 21.50 -4.57
N VAL A 233 0.05 20.32 -4.04
CA VAL A 233 -1.29 19.73 -4.10
C VAL A 233 -2.14 20.31 -2.96
#